data_AF-A0AB34D1W6-F1
#
_entry.id   AF-A0AB34D1W6-F1
#
_cell.length_a   1.000
_cell.length_b   1.000
_cell.length_c   1.000
_cell.angle_alpha   90.00
_cell.angle_beta   90.00
_cell.angle_gamma   90.00
#
_symmetry.space_group_name_H-M   'P 1'
#
loop_
_entity.id
_entity.type
_entity.pdbx_description
1 polymer ?
#
loop_
_entity_poly.entity_id
_entity_poly.type
_entity_poly.pdbx_seq_one_letter_code
_entity_poly.pdbx_strand_id
1 'polypeptide(L)'
;MAVSIKDIAKKRNMPFLKRGMKVVVDGNKGRVTSGNRSGNINVVFEDAEKYGKHSHNCHPKWETVYLDKEGEVIADYREKTGNLYGVNDTKSLFERKVD
;
A
#
# COMPACT_ATOMS: atom_id res chain seq x y z
N MET A 1 -14.39 4.70 13.57
CA MET A 1 -14.27 6.17 13.45
C MET A 1 -13.00 6.49 12.68
N ALA A 2 -13.12 7.36 11.68
CA ALA A 2 -11.99 7.90 10.95
C ALA A 2 -11.17 8.85 11.85
N VAL A 3 -9.86 8.91 11.61
CA VAL A 3 -8.94 9.88 12.22
C VAL A 3 -8.13 10.59 11.13
N SER A 4 -7.42 11.66 11.50
CA SER A 4 -6.57 12.39 10.56
C SER A 4 -5.45 11.48 10.04
N ILE A 5 -5.16 11.57 8.75
CA ILE A 5 -4.02 10.87 8.16
C ILE A 5 -2.69 11.35 8.73
N LYS A 6 -2.61 12.61 9.19
CA LYS A 6 -1.43 13.18 9.84
C LYS A 6 -1.11 12.45 11.15
N ASP A 7 -2.13 12.00 11.88
CA ASP A 7 -1.94 11.24 13.12
C ASP A 7 -1.37 9.86 12.82
N ILE A 8 -1.83 9.21 11.74
CA ILE A 8 -1.26 7.95 11.26
C ILE A 8 0.19 8.13 10.83
N ALA A 9 0.46 9.18 10.04
CA ALA A 9 1.80 9.52 9.58
C ALA A 9 2.78 9.66 10.76
N LYS A 10 2.38 10.41 11.81
CA LYS A 10 3.19 10.55 13.03
C LYS A 10 3.33 9.24 13.77
N LYS A 11 2.23 8.53 14.05
CA LYS A 11 2.21 7.28 14.84
C LYS A 11 3.03 6.15 14.18
N ARG A 12 3.06 6.08 12.84
CA ARG A 12 3.72 5.02 12.08
C ARG A 12 5.10 5.40 11.53
N ASN A 13 5.56 6.62 11.82
CA ASN A 13 6.79 7.22 11.28
C ASN A 13 6.82 7.23 9.74
N MET A 14 5.76 7.77 9.12
CA MET A 14 5.56 7.84 7.68
C MET A 14 5.29 9.29 7.26
N PRO A 15 6.28 10.20 7.29
CA PRO A 15 6.08 11.63 7.04
C PRO A 15 5.58 11.95 5.62
N PHE A 16 5.75 11.02 4.68
CA PHE A 16 5.23 11.13 3.32
C PHE A 16 3.72 10.88 3.21
N LEU A 17 3.11 10.21 4.21
CA LEU A 17 1.73 9.74 4.13
C LEU A 17 0.73 10.90 4.19
N LYS A 18 -0.06 11.07 3.12
CA LYS A 18 -1.03 12.17 2.98
C LYS A 18 -2.36 11.65 2.40
N ARG A 19 -3.44 12.39 2.66
CA ARG A 19 -4.76 12.13 2.05
C ARG A 19 -4.66 12.39 0.54
N GLY A 20 -5.34 11.57 -0.26
CA GLY A 20 -5.35 11.63 -1.72
C GLY A 20 -4.16 10.93 -2.39
N MET A 21 -3.18 10.47 -1.60
CA MET A 21 -2.01 9.76 -2.09
C MET A 21 -2.42 8.48 -2.83
N LYS A 22 -1.79 8.25 -3.99
CA LYS A 22 -1.96 7.02 -4.76
C LYS A 22 -1.32 5.88 -4.00
N VAL A 23 -2.02 4.74 -3.95
CA VAL A 23 -1.55 3.56 -3.25
C VAL A 23 -1.92 2.32 -4.06
N VAL A 24 -1.08 1.29 -3.98
CA VAL A 24 -1.40 -0.07 -4.43
C VAL A 24 -1.37 -0.96 -3.19
N VAL A 25 -2.48 -1.61 -2.87
CA VAL A 25 -2.58 -2.55 -1.74
C VAL A 25 -2.92 -3.92 -2.29
N ASP A 26 -2.05 -4.90 -2.07
CA ASP A 26 -2.21 -6.28 -2.56
C ASP A 26 -2.50 -6.33 -4.08
N GLY A 27 -1.76 -5.50 -4.84
CA GLY A 27 -1.94 -5.34 -6.28
C GLY A 27 -3.11 -4.45 -6.73
N ASN A 28 -3.96 -3.96 -5.83
CA ASN A 28 -5.15 -3.17 -6.16
C ASN A 28 -4.89 -1.66 -5.97
N LYS A 29 -5.13 -0.88 -7.03
CA LYS A 29 -4.94 0.59 -7.03
C LYS A 29 -6.04 1.29 -6.24
N GLY A 30 -5.66 2.32 -5.51
CA GLY A 30 -6.59 3.15 -4.75
C GLY A 30 -6.00 4.47 -4.29
N ARG A 31 -6.79 5.18 -3.47
CA ARG A 31 -6.41 6.45 -2.86
C ARG A 31 -6.65 6.46 -1.36
N VAL A 32 -5.67 6.95 -0.62
CA VAL A 32 -5.77 7.15 0.84
C VAL A 32 -6.81 8.23 1.15
N THR A 33 -7.77 7.93 2.00
CA THR A 33 -8.85 8.87 2.38
C THR A 33 -8.71 9.37 3.82
N SER A 34 -8.42 8.49 4.76
CA SER A 34 -8.25 8.83 6.18
C SER A 34 -7.41 7.79 6.90
N GLY A 35 -7.18 8.00 8.20
CA GLY A 35 -6.78 6.94 9.11
C GLY A 35 -7.97 6.31 9.84
N ASN A 36 -7.69 5.33 10.68
CA ASN A 36 -8.61 4.90 11.75
C ASN A 36 -7.88 4.69 13.08
N ARG A 37 -8.65 4.46 14.16
CA ARG A 37 -8.13 4.37 15.54
C ARG A 37 -7.12 3.23 15.75
N SER A 38 -7.15 2.20 14.92
CA SER A 38 -6.17 1.08 14.96
C SER A 38 -4.82 1.46 14.34
N GLY A 39 -4.66 2.71 13.88
CA GLY A 39 -3.44 3.15 13.22
C GLY A 39 -3.34 2.67 11.76
N ASN A 40 -4.45 2.27 11.15
CA ASN A 40 -4.51 1.85 9.76
C ASN A 40 -4.93 3.01 8.84
N ILE A 41 -4.74 2.82 7.53
CA ILE A 41 -5.24 3.73 6.51
C ILE A 41 -6.58 3.22 5.96
N ASN A 42 -7.42 4.15 5.54
CA ASN A 42 -8.62 3.84 4.79
C ASN A 42 -8.41 4.19 3.31
N VAL A 43 -8.69 3.25 2.41
CA VAL A 43 -8.43 3.36 0.97
C VAL A 43 -9.73 3.21 0.19
N VAL A 44 -10.00 4.11 -0.75
CA VAL A 44 -11.03 3.86 -1.78
C VAL A 44 -10.30 3.27 -2.99
N PHE A 45 -10.67 2.04 -3.35
CA PHE A 45 -10.09 1.36 -4.50
C PHE A 45 -10.71 1.87 -5.80
N GLU A 46 -9.92 1.86 -6.88
CA GLU A 46 -10.35 2.31 -8.20
C GLU A 46 -11.33 1.32 -8.86
N ASP A 47 -11.16 0.03 -8.59
CA ASP A 47 -12.08 -1.03 -9.03
C ASP A 47 -13.34 -1.04 -8.15
N ALA A 48 -14.30 -0.20 -8.52
CA ALA A 48 -15.57 -0.06 -7.81
C ALA A 48 -16.51 -1.27 -8.00
N GLU A 49 -16.27 -2.14 -9.00
CA GLU A 49 -17.05 -3.36 -9.18
C GLU A 49 -16.66 -4.39 -8.11
N LYS A 50 -15.36 -4.57 -7.88
CA LYS A 50 -14.83 -5.47 -6.86
C LYS A 50 -14.99 -4.96 -5.43
N TYR A 51 -14.76 -3.67 -5.19
CA TYR A 51 -14.67 -3.10 -3.84
C TYR A 51 -15.84 -2.18 -3.47
N GLY A 52 -16.72 -1.83 -4.42
CA GLY A 52 -17.72 -0.79 -4.21
C GLY A 52 -17.11 0.61 -4.08
N LYS A 53 -17.95 1.61 -3.74
CA LYS A 53 -17.57 3.03 -3.67
C LYS A 53 -17.13 3.50 -2.28
N HIS A 54 -17.02 2.60 -1.32
CA HIS A 54 -16.70 2.93 0.08
C HIS A 54 -15.21 2.72 0.38
N SER A 55 -14.75 3.24 1.51
CA SER A 55 -13.37 3.08 1.95
C SER A 55 -13.17 1.74 2.67
N HIS A 56 -12.03 1.11 2.42
CA HIS A 56 -11.58 -0.15 3.01
C HIS A 56 -10.42 0.07 3.97
N ASN A 57 -10.39 -0.72 5.05
CA ASN A 57 -9.33 -0.67 6.05
C ASN A 57 -8.09 -1.44 5.57
N CYS A 58 -6.94 -0.78 5.48
CA CYS A 58 -5.69 -1.38 5.04
C CYS A 58 -4.56 -1.13 6.05
N HIS A 59 -3.77 -2.15 6.36
CA HIS A 59 -2.57 -1.97 7.18
C HIS A 59 -1.51 -1.21 6.36
N PRO A 60 -0.94 -0.11 6.87
CA PRO A 60 -0.16 0.83 6.05
C PRO A 60 1.17 0.27 5.54
N LYS A 61 1.59 -0.90 6.02
CA LYS A 61 2.86 -1.55 5.67
C LYS A 61 2.71 -3.01 5.25
N TRP A 62 1.49 -3.48 4.98
CA TRP A 62 1.28 -4.86 4.50
C TRP A 62 0.91 -4.79 3.03
N GLU A 63 1.75 -5.39 2.17
CA GLU A 63 1.52 -5.44 0.72
C GLU A 63 1.14 -4.09 0.11
N THR A 64 1.78 -3.01 0.60
CA THR A 64 1.38 -1.63 0.26
C THR A 64 2.51 -0.88 -0.42
N VAL A 65 2.22 -0.27 -1.58
CA VAL A 65 3.10 0.65 -2.30
C VAL A 65 2.47 2.03 -2.33
N TYR A 66 3.21 3.05 -1.89
CA TYR A 66 2.79 4.45 -1.95
C TYR A 66 3.46 5.13 -3.13
N LEU A 67 2.67 5.86 -3.91
CA LEU A 67 3.11 6.51 -5.14
C LEU A 67 2.94 8.03 -5.04
N ASP A 68 3.79 8.77 -5.75
CA ASP A 68 3.62 10.20 -5.96
C ASP A 68 2.51 10.52 -6.98
N LYS A 69 2.42 11.78 -7.41
CA LYS A 69 1.37 12.20 -8.37
C LYS A 69 1.69 11.71 -9.78
N GLU A 70 2.95 11.58 -10.16
CA GLU A 70 3.44 11.02 -11.42
C GLU A 70 3.25 9.50 -11.49
N GLY A 71 3.21 8.82 -10.35
CA GLY A 71 3.12 7.36 -10.24
C GLY A 71 4.43 6.69 -9.84
N GLU A 72 5.44 7.46 -9.45
CA GLU A 72 6.72 6.95 -8.96
C GLU A 72 6.62 6.46 -7.52
N VAL A 73 7.43 5.47 -7.17
CA VAL A 73 7.41 4.83 -5.84
C VAL A 73 8.05 5.73 -4.79
N ILE A 74 7.26 6.07 -3.77
CA ILE A 74 7.74 6.76 -2.55
C ILE A 74 8.14 5.75 -1.47
N ALA A 75 7.35 4.68 -1.31
CA ALA A 75 7.63 3.62 -0.35
C ALA A 75 7.00 2.30 -0.81
N ASP A 76 7.71 1.19 -0.60
CA ASP A 76 7.27 -0.15 -0.95
C ASP A 76 7.41 -1.07 0.27
N TYR A 77 6.28 -1.63 0.70
CA TYR A 77 6.18 -2.55 1.85
C TYR A 77 5.69 -3.93 1.44
N ARG A 78 5.77 -4.29 0.16
CA ARG A 78 5.50 -5.67 -0.26
C ARG A 78 6.60 -6.58 0.27
N GLU A 79 6.21 -7.77 0.71
CA GLU A 79 7.19 -8.81 0.98
C GLU A 79 7.90 -9.15 -0.32
N LYS A 80 9.21 -8.87 -0.35
CA LYS A 80 10.08 -9.44 -1.37
C LYS A 80 10.21 -10.91 -0.99
N THR A 81 9.38 -11.76 -1.57
CA THR A 81 9.56 -13.21 -1.53
C THR A 81 10.92 -13.53 -2.15
N GLY A 82 11.92 -13.57 -1.29
CA GLY A 82 13.31 -13.80 -1.63
C GLY A 82 14.24 -13.95 -0.43
N ASN A 83 13.71 -14.07 0.81
CA ASN A 83 14.46 -14.53 1.99
C ASN A 83 13.60 -14.61 3.28
N LEU A 84 12.46 -15.31 3.26
CA LEU A 84 11.94 -15.92 4.48
C LEU A 84 12.15 -17.43 4.34
N TYR A 85 12.96 -18.01 5.24
CA TYR A 85 13.57 -19.36 5.20
C TYR A 85 14.87 -19.53 4.39
N GLY A 86 15.74 -18.52 4.34
CA GLY A 86 17.18 -18.74 4.12
C GLY A 86 17.59 -19.37 2.79
N VAL A 87 16.92 -19.03 1.69
CA VAL A 87 17.40 -19.36 0.35
C VAL A 87 17.71 -18.07 -0.39
N ASN A 88 19.00 -17.72 -0.40
CA ASN A 88 19.54 -16.71 -1.28
C ASN A 88 19.37 -17.16 -2.72
N ASP A 89 18.30 -16.71 -3.39
CA ASP A 89 18.29 -16.74 -4.84
C ASP A 89 17.57 -15.52 -5.42
N THR A 90 18.34 -14.45 -5.62
CA THR A 90 17.89 -13.20 -6.25
C THR A 90 17.75 -13.33 -7.77
N LYS A 91 17.37 -14.50 -8.29
CA LYS A 91 17.43 -14.82 -9.72
C LYS A 91 16.19 -15.52 -10.28
N SER A 92 14.97 -15.11 -9.90
CA SER A 92 13.78 -15.74 -10.51
C SER A 92 12.48 -14.92 -10.52
N LEU A 93 12.52 -13.59 -10.67
CA LEU A 93 11.27 -12.82 -10.84
C LEU A 93 11.15 -12.06 -12.17
N PHE A 94 12.14 -12.13 -13.06
CA PHE A 94 12.06 -11.54 -14.41
C PHE A 94 12.23 -12.53 -15.58
N GLU A 95 12.47 -13.82 -15.33
CA GLU A 95 12.65 -14.86 -16.38
C GLU A 95 11.48 -15.85 -16.44
N ARG A 96 10.25 -15.39 -16.27
CA ARG A 96 9.08 -16.13 -16.79
C ARG A 96 8.51 -15.38 -17.99
N LYS A 97 9.32 -15.29 -19.04
CA LYS A 97 8.80 -15.18 -20.40
C LYS A 97 8.33 -16.58 -20.78
N VAL A 98 7.03 -16.68 -20.98
CA VAL A 98 6.30 -17.78 -21.61
C VAL A 98 6.96 -18.14 -22.95
N ASP A 99 7.26 -19.43 -23.12
CA ASP A 99 7.32 -20.08 -24.43
C ASP A 99 5.89 -20.43 -24.88
#